data_AF-A0AAU7DZA1-F1
#
_entry.id   AF-A0AAU7DZA1-F1
#
_cell.length_a   1.000
_cell.length_b   1.000
_cell.length_c   1.000
_cell.angle_alpha   90.00
_cell.angle_beta   90.00
_cell.angle_gamma   90.00
#
_symmetry.space_group_name_H-M   'P 1'
#
loop_
_entity.id
_entity.type
_entity.pdbx_description
1 polymer ?
#
loop_
_entity_poly.entity_id
_entity_poly.type
_entity_poly.pdbx_seq_one_letter_code
_entity_poly.pdbx_strand_id
1 'polypeptide(L)' 'MTTNSKWEPTHDLQLITLHKQELSVRGIAEQMGFSRTTVSRHGKRLGLVFDQRQRPASSTRPETPR' A
#
# COMPACT_ATOMS: atom_id res chain seq x y z
N MET A 1 -11.10 18.81 13.74
CA MET A 1 -10.03 18.87 12.72
C MET A 1 -10.13 17.62 11.87
N THR A 2 -10.99 17.62 10.85
CA THR A 2 -11.13 16.51 9.90
C THR A 2 -10.35 16.90 8.67
N THR A 3 -9.11 16.41 8.58
CA THR A 3 -8.18 16.73 7.50
C THR A 3 -8.73 16.17 6.19
N ASN A 4 -9.13 17.09 5.32
CA ASN A 4 -9.36 16.89 3.90
C ASN A 4 -8.14 16.13 3.34
N SER A 5 -8.28 14.81 3.12
CA SER A 5 -7.20 13.89 2.74
C SER A 5 -6.75 14.15 1.30
N LYS A 6 -6.17 15.31 1.07
CA LYS A 6 -5.62 15.73 -0.20
C LYS A 6 -4.28 15.02 -0.40
N TRP A 7 -4.16 14.34 -1.53
CA TRP A 7 -2.90 13.72 -1.93
C TRP A 7 -1.92 14.81 -2.35
N GLU A 8 -0.89 15.02 -1.53
CA GLU A 8 0.18 15.97 -1.81
C GLU A 8 1.33 15.33 -2.60
N PRO A 9 2.07 16.07 -3.44
CA PRO A 9 3.19 15.56 -4.25
C PRO A 9 4.32 14.91 -3.42
N THR A 10 4.44 15.28 -2.15
CA THR A 10 5.37 14.64 -1.20
C THR A 10 5.04 13.15 -0.99
N HIS A 11 3.78 12.76 -1.09
CA HIS A 11 3.36 11.36 -1.01
C HIS A 11 3.74 10.56 -2.26
N ASP A 12 3.91 11.21 -3.42
CA ASP A 12 4.39 10.53 -4.63
C ASP A 12 5.83 10.03 -4.40
N LEU A 13 6.69 10.85 -3.78
CA LEU A 13 8.06 10.46 -3.42
C LEU A 13 8.09 9.35 -2.37
N GLN A 14 7.21 9.45 -1.37
CA GLN A 14 7.08 8.41 -0.34
C GLN A 14 6.59 7.09 -0.97
N LEU A 15 5.65 7.16 -1.91
CA LEU A 15 5.16 6.02 -2.67
C LEU A 15 6.27 5.34 -3.48
N ILE A 16 7.09 6.13 -4.19
CA ILE A 16 8.24 5.61 -4.97
C ILE A 16 9.26 4.94 -4.05
N THR A 17 9.54 5.54 -2.90
CA THR A 17 10.50 5.01 -1.92
C THR A 17 10.03 3.68 -1.36
N LEU A 18 8.75 3.58 -0.99
CA LEU A 18 8.16 2.35 -0.48
C LEU A 18 8.02 1.27 -1.57
N HIS A 19 7.74 1.68 -2.82
CA HIS A 19 7.72 0.75 -3.97
C HIS A 19 9.10 0.18 -4.27
N LYS A 20 10.18 0.98 -4.13
CA LYS A 20 11.56 0.50 -4.20
C LYS A 20 11.91 -0.53 -3.13
N GLN A 21 11.24 -0.51 -1.99
CA GLN A 21 11.37 -1.51 -0.93
C GLN A 21 10.49 -2.75 -1.17
N GLU A 22 9.90 -2.88 -2.37
CA GLU A 22 8.98 -3.94 -2.78
C GLU A 22 7.77 -4.12 -1.84
N LEU A 23 7.37 -3.06 -1.13
CA LEU A 23 6.17 -3.12 -0.31
C LEU A 23 4.92 -3.25 -1.18
N SER A 24 4.03 -4.16 -0.77
CA SER A 24 2.70 -4.27 -1.37
C SER A 24 1.89 -3.00 -1.15
N VAL A 25 0.93 -2.72 -2.06
CA VAL A 25 -0.03 -1.58 -1.94
C VAL A 25 -0.66 -1.52 -0.57
N ARG A 26 -0.93 -2.68 0.03
CA ARG A 26 -1.54 -2.78 1.35
C ARG A 26 -0.62 -2.24 2.44
N GLY A 27 0.65 -2.66 2.47
CA GLY A 27 1.62 -2.16 3.46
C GLY A 27 1.85 -0.65 3.29
N ILE A 28 1.93 -0.19 2.04
CA ILE A 28 2.04 1.24 1.72
C ILE A 28 0.81 2.02 2.20
N ALA A 29 -0.39 1.50 1.96
CA ALA A 29 -1.64 2.13 2.38
C ALA A 29 -1.76 2.20 3.90
N GLU A 30 -1.43 1.12 4.61
CA GLU A 30 -1.40 1.07 6.08
C GLU A 30 -0.37 2.05 6.65
N GLN A 31 0.82 2.13 6.06
CA GLN A 31 1.91 2.99 6.53
C GLN A 31 1.66 4.48 6.25
N MET A 32 1.06 4.82 5.12
CA MET A 32 0.71 6.20 4.79
C MET A 32 -0.66 6.63 5.32
N GLY A 33 -1.45 5.71 5.90
CA GLY A 33 -2.81 5.98 6.37
C GLY A 33 -3.81 6.30 5.26
N PHE A 34 -3.49 5.97 4.00
CA PHE A 34 -4.37 6.18 2.86
C PHE A 34 -5.14 4.93 2.48
N SER A 35 -6.25 5.11 1.78
CA SER A 35 -6.97 3.99 1.18
C SER A 35 -6.15 3.33 0.07
N ARG A 36 -6.19 1.99 0.02
CA ARG A 36 -5.54 1.19 -1.04
C ARG A 36 -5.91 1.66 -2.46
N THR A 37 -7.16 2.08 -2.66
CA THR A 37 -7.67 2.64 -3.91
C THR A 37 -6.99 3.96 -4.28
N THR A 38 -6.77 4.85 -3.31
CA THR A 38 -6.03 6.10 -3.52
C THR A 38 -4.59 5.80 -3.92
N VAL A 39 -3.89 4.99 -3.13
CA VAL A 39 -2.50 4.57 -3.40
C VAL A 39 -2.36 3.92 -4.77
N SER A 40 -3.28 3.02 -5.14
CA SER A 40 -3.25 2.35 -6.45
C SER A 40 -3.51 3.31 -7.62
N ARG A 41 -4.43 4.27 -7.46
CA ARG A 41 -4.72 5.28 -8.49
C ARG A 41 -3.52 6.19 -8.74
N HIS A 42 -2.91 6.70 -7.67
CA HIS A 42 -1.73 7.56 -7.76
C HIS A 42 -0.50 6.78 -8.25
N GLY A 43 -0.35 5.54 -7.79
CA GLY A 43 0.62 4.57 -8.29
C GLY A 43 0.59 4.37 -9.79
N LYS A 44 -0.58 4.04 -10.33
CA LYS A 44 -0.77 3.91 -11.79
C LYS A 44 -0.43 5.20 -12.53
N ARG A 45 -0.77 6.36 -11.95
CA ARG A 45 -0.46 7.67 -12.55
C ARG A 45 1.04 7.97 -12.57
N LEU A 46 1.79 7.42 -11.63
CA LEU A 46 3.26 7.48 -11.59
C LEU A 46 3.94 6.35 -12.39
N GLY A 47 3.16 5.48 -13.05
CA GLY A 47 3.70 4.32 -13.79
C GLY A 47 4.16 3.17 -12.90
N LEU A 48 3.83 3.19 -11.61
CA LEU A 48 4.16 2.12 -10.67
C LEU A 48 3.12 1.00 -10.81
N VAL A 49 3.59 -0.16 -11.29
CA VAL A 49 2.79 -1.37 -11.33
C VAL A 49 2.95 -2.07 -9.99
N PHE A 50 1.90 -2.00 -9.17
CA PHE A 50 1.82 -2.82 -7.98
C PHE A 50 1.16 -4.12 -8.35
N ASP A 51 1.89 -5.22 -8.23
CA ASP A 51 1.30 -6.53 -8.43
C ASP A 51 0.29 -6.79 -7.30
N GLN A 52 -0.99 -6.62 -7.63
CA GLN A 52 -2.10 -6.82 -6.72
C GLN A 52 -2.25 -8.30 -6.31
N ARG A 53 -1.47 -9.21 -6.93
CA ARG A 53 -1.50 -10.65 -6.68
C ARG A 53 -0.53 -11.11 -5.62
N GLN A 54 0.02 -10.20 -4.81
CA GLN A 54 0.41 -10.59 -3.45
C GLN A 54 -0.84 -10.83 -2.60
N ARG A 55 -1.62 -11.86 -2.98
CA ARG A 55 -2.34 -12.65 -1.97
C ARG A 55 -1.24 -13.15 -1.05
N PRO A 56 -1.26 -12.86 0.26
CA PRO A 56 -0.45 -13.65 1.17
C PRO A 56 -0.93 -15.09 0.97
N ALA A 57 -0.10 -15.92 0.33
CA ALA A 57 -0.27 -17.34 0.41
C ALA A 57 -0.24 -17.65 1.91
N SER A 58 -1.27 -18.37 2.37
CA SER A 58 -1.39 -18.87 3.72
C SER A 58 -1.41 -17.79 4.83
N SER A 59 -2.63 -17.38 5.15
CA SER A 59 -3.02 -17.38 6.56
C SER A 59 -2.82 -18.82 7.06
N THR A 60 -1.60 -19.14 7.50
CA THR A 60 -1.31 -20.35 8.26
C THR A 60 -2.07 -20.19 9.55
N ARG A 61 -3.28 -20.76 9.55
CA ARG A 61 -4.08 -21.09 10.71
C ARG A 61 -3.13 -21.61 11.80
N PRO A 62 -2.99 -20.95 12.96
CA PRO A 62 -2.18 -21.50 14.03
C PRO A 62 -2.86 -22.81 14.44
N GLU A 63 -2.23 -23.94 14.16
CA GLU A 63 -2.61 -25.21 14.76
C GLU A 63 -2.43 -25.05 16.27
N THR A 64 -3.56 -25.01 16.97
CA THR A 64 -3.61 -25.10 18.43
C THR A 64 -3.15 -26.51 18.81
N PRO A 65 -2.02 -26.68 19.52
CA PRO A 65 -1.71 -27.96 20.14
C PRO A 65 -2.64 -28.14 21.35
N ARG A 66 -3.12 -29.37 21.49
CA ARG A 66 -4.11 -29.83 22.48
C ARG A 66 -3.53 -29.96 23.88
#